data_AF-A0A819GJ93-F1
#
_entry.id   AF-A0A819GJ93-F1
#
_cell.length_a   1.000
_cell.length_b   1.000
_cell.length_c   1.000
_cell.angle_alpha   90.00
_cell.angle_beta   90.00
_cell.angle_gamma   90.00
#
_symmetry.space_group_name_H-M   'P 1'
#
loop_
_entity.id
_entity.type
_entity.pdbx_description
1 polymer ?
#
loop_
_entity_poly.entity_id
_entity_poly.type
_entity_poly.pdbx_seq_one_letter_code
_entity_poly.pdbx_strand_id
1 'polypeptide(L)'
;MALSLPILIGWLVYIIIAYYCIYSISNILTRILLILILCLSLTYLTCHNLPVLHLSSLFIVAICWLTSIRLFHLIIFSKNNSLTFKSYLLKLLWIYFPIQTSISVKNQWSIIFSIILIIIKLLMSHWIHRWLINCDRGISFERIVMFYMSIMTTSYAIDIQVILIRILTRDKYTMESFTNFPIFSLSIREFWGRRYNRITNTILKESIFQPLRSQYLSPTISALITFIISGLMHVHVAFIIFNDLSTLLPTFCFFFLHGIACCVEANTNMQFDEHVRWVLTHTFLLITAPLMIGPFIKEGSLFLKLNPPPLFDNEWIPKLPLPNFCP
;
A
#
# COMPACT_ATOMS: atom_id res chain seq x y z
N MET A 1 9.43 14.34 -11.07
CA MET A 1 10.33 13.49 -11.88
C MET A 1 9.47 12.67 -12.82
N ALA A 2 9.59 12.88 -14.13
CA ALA A 2 8.82 12.11 -15.10
C ALA A 2 9.55 10.79 -15.37
N LEU A 3 8.84 9.66 -15.34
CA LEU A 3 9.34 8.41 -15.93
C LEU A 3 9.76 8.73 -17.38
N SER A 4 10.88 8.17 -17.83
CA SER A 4 11.27 8.37 -19.23
C SER A 4 10.17 7.82 -20.13
N LEU A 5 9.78 8.60 -21.13
CA LEU A 5 8.75 8.23 -22.10
C LEU A 5 8.98 6.82 -22.69
N PRO A 6 10.23 6.39 -23.00
CA PRO A 6 10.49 5.03 -23.47
C PRO A 6 10.10 3.93 -22.48
N ILE A 7 10.34 4.12 -21.18
CA ILE A 7 9.99 3.12 -20.15
C ILE A 7 8.47 2.99 -20.03
N LEU A 8 7.75 4.11 -20.06
CA LEU A 8 6.29 4.11 -20.03
C LEU A 8 5.71 3.38 -21.26
N ILE A 9 6.25 3.67 -22.45
CA ILE A 9 5.88 2.96 -23.68
C ILE A 9 6.18 1.46 -23.55
N GLY A 10 7.32 1.08 -22.96
CA GLY A 10 7.69 -0.30 -22.69
C GLY A 10 6.63 -1.04 -21.85
N TRP A 11 6.17 -0.44 -20.76
CA TRP A 11 5.08 -1.00 -19.94
C TRP A 11 3.76 -1.13 -20.73
N LEU A 12 3.37 -0.11 -21.50
CA LEU A 12 2.14 -0.14 -22.29
C LEU A 12 2.17 -1.22 -23.38
N VAL A 13 3.27 -1.29 -24.14
CA VAL A 13 3.49 -2.31 -25.17
C VAL A 13 3.47 -3.70 -24.53
N TYR A 14 4.13 -3.86 -23.39
CA TYR A 14 4.14 -5.14 -22.69
C TYR A 14 2.75 -5.57 -22.19
N ILE A 15 1.94 -4.65 -21.66
CA ILE A 15 0.54 -4.94 -21.28
C ILE A 15 -0.26 -5.47 -22.48
N ILE A 16 -0.05 -4.93 -23.68
CA ILE A 16 -0.72 -5.38 -24.90
C ILE A 16 -0.21 -6.76 -25.34
N ILE A 17 1.12 -6.94 -25.39
CA ILE A 17 1.77 -8.21 -25.77
C ILE A 17 1.38 -9.33 -24.79
N ALA A 18 1.30 -9.04 -23.50
CA ALA A 18 0.92 -10.02 -22.49
C ALA A 18 -0.46 -10.60 -22.78
N TYR A 19 -1.43 -9.77 -23.18
CA TYR A 19 -2.78 -10.22 -23.52
C TYR A 19 -2.86 -10.93 -24.87
N TYR A 20 -2.33 -10.34 -25.95
CA TYR A 20 -2.52 -10.90 -27.30
C TYR A 20 -1.57 -12.07 -27.61
N CYS A 21 -0.34 -12.03 -27.11
CA CYS A 21 0.69 -13.00 -27.45
C CYS A 21 0.94 -14.00 -26.32
N ILE A 22 1.14 -13.55 -25.08
CA ILE A 22 1.56 -14.45 -24.00
C ILE A 22 0.37 -15.28 -23.47
N TYR A 23 -0.81 -14.69 -23.32
CA TYR A 23 -2.00 -15.37 -22.83
C TYR A 23 -2.41 -16.61 -23.65
N SER A 24 -2.24 -16.55 -24.97
CA SER A 24 -2.63 -17.62 -25.90
C SER A 24 -1.69 -18.84 -25.85
N ILE A 25 -0.46 -18.69 -25.35
CA ILE A 25 0.51 -19.78 -25.24
C ILE A 25 -0.06 -20.91 -24.38
N SER A 26 0.02 -22.14 -24.89
CA SER A 26 -0.47 -23.35 -24.20
C SER A 26 0.41 -23.73 -23.02
N ASN A 27 1.73 -23.71 -23.21
CA ASN A 27 2.71 -24.07 -22.18
C ASN A 27 2.75 -23.04 -21.04
N ILE A 28 2.40 -23.49 -19.83
CA ILE A 28 2.35 -22.67 -18.62
C ILE A 28 3.72 -22.17 -18.18
N LEU A 29 4.76 -23.01 -18.32
CA LEU A 29 6.12 -22.67 -17.91
C LEU A 29 6.67 -21.54 -18.77
N THR A 30 6.50 -21.62 -20.09
CA THR A 30 6.88 -20.55 -21.02
C THR A 30 6.19 -19.24 -20.69
N ARG A 31 4.90 -19.28 -20.34
CA ARG A 31 4.15 -18.08 -19.92
C ARG A 31 4.70 -17.48 -18.64
N ILE A 32 4.95 -18.31 -17.62
CA ILE A 32 5.53 -17.86 -16.35
C ILE A 32 6.87 -17.18 -16.60
N LEU A 33 7.76 -17.82 -17.37
CA LEU A 33 9.08 -17.28 -17.67
C LEU A 33 9.00 -15.94 -18.42
N LEU A 34 8.20 -15.86 -19.49
CA LEU A 34 8.03 -14.62 -20.25
C LEU A 34 7.44 -13.50 -19.38
N ILE A 35 6.47 -13.81 -18.52
CA ILE A 35 5.90 -12.79 -17.63
C ILE A 35 6.93 -12.33 -16.61
N LEU A 36 7.60 -13.25 -15.91
CA LEU A 36 8.56 -12.91 -14.87
C LEU A 36 9.76 -12.15 -15.43
N ILE A 37 10.37 -12.62 -16.52
CA ILE A 37 11.55 -11.98 -17.11
C ILE A 37 11.24 -10.54 -17.55
N LEU A 38 10.11 -10.33 -18.25
CA LEU A 38 9.73 -9.01 -18.74
C LEU A 38 9.27 -8.07 -17.61
N CYS A 39 8.54 -8.58 -16.61
CA CYS A 39 8.20 -7.80 -15.42
C CYS A 39 9.45 -7.38 -14.64
N LEU A 40 10.39 -8.30 -14.43
CA LEU A 40 11.63 -8.02 -13.68
C LEU A 40 12.51 -7.04 -14.45
N SER A 41 12.67 -7.20 -15.76
CA SER A 41 13.49 -6.30 -16.57
C SER A 41 12.89 -4.89 -16.63
N LEU A 42 11.59 -4.76 -16.87
CA LEU A 42 10.91 -3.45 -16.88
C LEU A 42 10.93 -2.80 -15.49
N THR A 43 10.72 -3.58 -14.43
CA THR A 43 10.82 -3.06 -13.06
C THR A 43 12.24 -2.58 -12.76
N TYR A 44 13.27 -3.36 -13.11
CA TYR A 44 14.67 -2.97 -12.96
C TYR A 44 14.96 -1.66 -13.71
N LEU A 45 14.61 -1.59 -15.01
CA LEU A 45 14.82 -0.40 -15.83
C LEU A 45 14.08 0.83 -15.29
N THR A 46 12.87 0.63 -14.75
CA THR A 46 12.08 1.72 -14.16
C THR A 46 12.69 2.22 -12.85
N CYS A 47 13.22 1.32 -12.03
CA CYS A 47 13.66 1.63 -10.68
C CYS A 47 15.14 2.02 -10.58
N HIS A 48 15.96 1.69 -11.58
CA HIS A 48 17.42 1.81 -11.53
C HIS A 48 17.93 3.23 -11.17
N ASN A 49 17.28 4.27 -11.71
CA ASN A 49 17.71 5.66 -11.56
C ASN A 49 16.75 6.50 -10.70
N LEU A 50 15.98 5.85 -9.83
CA LEU A 50 15.09 6.57 -8.92
C LEU A 50 15.87 7.24 -7.79
N PRO A 51 15.49 8.45 -7.38
CA PRO A 51 16.21 9.20 -6.37
C PRO A 51 15.90 8.62 -4.98
N VAL A 52 16.94 8.48 -4.19
CA VAL A 52 16.92 7.98 -2.81
C VAL A 52 16.17 8.97 -1.93
N LEU A 53 15.51 8.49 -0.87
CA LEU A 53 14.72 9.30 0.08
C LEU A 53 13.50 10.04 -0.50
N HIS A 54 13.08 9.80 -1.74
CA HIS A 54 11.87 10.43 -2.28
C HIS A 54 10.65 9.49 -2.23
N LEU A 55 9.54 9.98 -1.70
CA LEU A 55 8.27 9.27 -1.62
C LEU A 55 7.72 8.92 -3.01
N SER A 56 8.02 9.73 -4.04
CA SER A 56 7.68 9.39 -5.43
C SER A 56 8.34 8.09 -5.88
N SER A 57 9.57 7.83 -5.46
CA SER A 57 10.30 6.59 -5.79
C SER A 57 9.59 5.38 -5.17
N LEU A 58 9.10 5.51 -3.94
CA LEU A 58 8.35 4.46 -3.24
C LEU A 58 7.09 4.09 -4.03
N PHE A 59 6.32 5.10 -4.45
CA PHE A 59 5.11 4.88 -5.24
C PHE A 59 5.39 4.27 -6.60
N ILE A 60 6.46 4.69 -7.29
CA ILE A 60 6.85 4.12 -8.59
C ILE A 60 7.20 2.64 -8.44
N VAL A 61 8.05 2.29 -7.48
CA VAL A 61 8.44 0.90 -7.22
C VAL A 61 7.20 0.06 -6.88
N ALA A 62 6.34 0.56 -6.00
CA ALA A 62 5.10 -0.11 -5.61
C ALA A 62 4.17 -0.34 -6.82
N ILE A 63 3.98 0.65 -7.68
CA ILE A 63 3.13 0.53 -8.89
C ILE A 63 3.70 -0.51 -9.85
N CYS A 64 5.01 -0.55 -10.06
CA CYS A 64 5.64 -1.60 -10.89
C CYS A 64 5.34 -3.00 -10.34
N TRP A 65 5.55 -3.22 -9.05
CA TRP A 65 5.25 -4.49 -8.40
C TRP A 65 3.77 -4.87 -8.49
N LEU A 66 2.87 -3.95 -8.17
CA LEU A 66 1.42 -4.21 -8.22
C LEU A 66 0.95 -4.50 -9.64
N THR A 67 1.52 -3.82 -10.63
CA THR A 67 1.26 -4.08 -12.05
C THR A 67 1.76 -5.47 -12.45
N SER A 68 2.99 -5.84 -12.07
CA SER A 68 3.55 -7.17 -12.33
C SER A 68 2.74 -8.29 -11.67
N ILE A 69 2.34 -8.11 -10.40
CA ILE A 69 1.50 -9.07 -9.68
C ILE A 69 0.15 -9.25 -10.38
N ARG A 70 -0.48 -8.13 -10.79
CA ARG A 70 -1.77 -8.18 -11.48
C ARG A 70 -1.65 -8.82 -12.86
N LEU A 71 -0.60 -8.50 -13.62
CA LEU A 71 -0.30 -9.14 -14.90
C LEU A 71 -0.09 -10.64 -14.74
N PHE A 72 0.70 -11.05 -13.75
CA PHE A 72 0.91 -12.46 -13.45
C PHE A 72 -0.43 -13.18 -13.19
N HIS A 73 -1.28 -12.61 -12.33
CA HIS A 73 -2.61 -13.19 -12.07
C HIS A 73 -3.46 -13.30 -13.34
N LEU A 74 -3.61 -12.20 -14.09
CA LEU A 74 -4.46 -12.16 -15.28
C LEU A 74 -3.97 -13.14 -16.34
N ILE A 75 -2.67 -13.19 -16.57
CA ILE A 75 -2.13 -14.08 -17.57
C ILE A 75 -2.13 -15.52 -17.09
N ILE A 76 -1.59 -15.83 -15.91
CA ILE A 76 -1.35 -17.20 -15.42
C ILE A 76 -2.62 -17.86 -14.89
N PHE A 77 -3.29 -17.24 -13.91
CA PHE A 77 -4.37 -17.87 -13.16
C PHE A 77 -5.76 -17.70 -13.77
N SER A 78 -5.97 -16.69 -14.63
CA SER A 78 -7.31 -16.35 -15.13
C SER A 78 -7.72 -16.99 -16.47
N LYS A 79 -6.87 -17.86 -17.05
CA LYS A 79 -7.07 -18.44 -18.39
C LYS A 79 -8.41 -19.18 -18.57
N ASN A 80 -8.92 -19.80 -17.52
CA ASN A 80 -10.15 -20.61 -17.58
C ASN A 80 -11.45 -19.79 -17.59
N ASN A 81 -11.38 -18.47 -17.35
CA ASN A 81 -12.57 -17.61 -17.17
C ASN A 81 -12.92 -16.74 -18.38
N SER A 82 -12.49 -17.11 -19.60
CA SER A 82 -12.76 -16.36 -20.86
C SER A 82 -12.52 -14.85 -20.71
N LEU A 83 -11.29 -14.46 -20.36
CA LEU A 83 -10.93 -13.06 -20.12
C LEU A 83 -11.02 -12.24 -21.41
N THR A 84 -11.90 -11.24 -21.45
CA THR A 84 -11.96 -10.27 -22.56
C THR A 84 -10.93 -9.16 -22.39
N PHE A 85 -10.49 -8.54 -23.49
CA PHE A 85 -9.51 -7.44 -23.46
C PHE A 85 -10.01 -6.25 -22.63
N LYS A 86 -11.31 -5.94 -22.71
CA LYS A 86 -11.95 -4.91 -21.89
C LYS A 86 -11.83 -5.24 -20.39
N SER A 87 -12.14 -6.46 -19.99
CA SER A 87 -12.04 -6.88 -18.58
C SER A 87 -10.58 -6.88 -18.09
N TYR A 88 -9.67 -7.36 -18.93
CA TYR A 88 -8.23 -7.33 -18.68
C TYR A 88 -7.72 -5.90 -18.41
N LEU A 89 -8.04 -4.97 -19.31
CA LEU A 89 -7.60 -3.58 -19.20
C LEU A 89 -8.22 -2.89 -17.98
N LEU A 90 -9.51 -3.08 -17.72
CA LEU A 90 -10.18 -2.50 -16.55
C LEU A 90 -9.56 -2.99 -15.23
N LYS A 91 -9.20 -4.27 -15.13
CA LYS A 91 -8.54 -4.84 -13.94
C LYS A 91 -7.13 -4.30 -13.73
N LEU A 92 -6.41 -3.93 -14.79
CA LEU A 92 -5.12 -3.25 -14.70
C LEU A 92 -5.27 -1.78 -14.33
N LEU A 93 -6.18 -1.07 -14.99
CA LEU A 93 -6.46 0.35 -14.71
C LEU A 93 -6.96 0.57 -13.29
N TRP A 94 -7.59 -0.44 -12.68
CA TRP A 94 -8.03 -0.37 -11.28
C TRP A 94 -6.89 -0.05 -10.30
N ILE A 95 -5.63 -0.38 -10.62
CA ILE A 95 -4.47 -0.02 -9.78
C ILE A 95 -4.33 1.50 -9.64
N TYR A 96 -4.59 2.24 -10.73
CA TYR A 96 -4.49 3.70 -10.78
C TYR A 96 -5.80 4.37 -10.37
N PHE A 97 -6.92 3.76 -10.73
CA PHE A 97 -8.26 4.27 -10.49
C PHE A 97 -9.09 3.18 -9.81
N PRO A 98 -8.95 2.97 -8.49
CA PRO A 98 -9.64 1.89 -7.78
C PRO A 98 -11.10 2.25 -7.54
N ILE A 99 -11.84 2.46 -8.63
CA ILE A 99 -13.25 2.85 -8.65
C ILE A 99 -14.10 1.60 -8.50
N GLN A 100 -15.12 1.68 -7.66
CA GLN A 100 -16.10 0.65 -7.41
C GLN A 100 -17.51 1.23 -7.33
N THR A 101 -18.51 0.38 -7.46
CA THR A 101 -19.91 0.78 -7.32
C THR A 101 -20.19 1.15 -5.87
N SER A 102 -20.96 2.20 -5.62
CA SER A 102 -21.30 2.62 -4.25
C SER A 102 -22.07 1.53 -3.48
N ILE A 103 -22.91 0.76 -4.19
CA ILE A 103 -23.66 -0.39 -3.69
C ILE A 103 -22.75 -1.44 -3.03
N SER A 104 -21.52 -1.59 -3.51
CA SER A 104 -20.56 -2.55 -2.95
C SER A 104 -20.02 -2.13 -1.57
N VAL A 105 -20.21 -0.87 -1.18
CA VAL A 105 -19.70 -0.33 0.09
C VAL A 105 -20.82 -0.31 1.13
N LYS A 106 -20.71 -1.20 2.12
CA LYS A 106 -21.58 -1.18 3.30
C LYS A 106 -21.26 0.04 4.17
N ASN A 107 -22.28 0.79 4.58
CA ASN A 107 -22.21 1.94 5.48
C ASN A 107 -21.22 3.03 5.03
N GLN A 108 -21.60 3.80 4.00
CA GLN A 108 -20.86 4.99 3.61
C GLN A 108 -21.12 6.14 4.59
N TRP A 109 -20.05 6.81 5.00
CA TRP A 109 -20.16 8.03 5.79
C TRP A 109 -20.74 9.17 4.95
N SER A 110 -21.41 10.11 5.62
CA SER A 110 -21.95 11.31 4.99
C SER A 110 -20.81 12.12 4.37
N ILE A 111 -21.11 12.84 3.27
CA ILE A 111 -20.15 13.72 2.61
C ILE A 111 -19.62 14.77 3.60
N ILE A 112 -20.49 15.28 4.48
CA ILE A 112 -20.13 16.24 5.54
C ILE A 112 -19.07 15.65 6.47
N PHE A 113 -19.28 14.42 6.95
CA PHE A 113 -18.30 13.74 7.80
C PHE A 113 -16.95 13.56 7.07
N SER A 114 -16.98 13.16 5.80
CA SER A 114 -15.76 13.00 5.00
C SER A 114 -15.02 14.32 4.81
N ILE A 115 -15.73 15.44 4.59
CA ILE A 115 -15.12 16.78 4.50
C ILE A 115 -14.44 17.16 5.82
N ILE A 116 -15.12 16.97 6.95
CA ILE A 116 -14.56 17.25 8.28
C ILE A 116 -13.31 16.40 8.51
N LEU A 117 -13.36 15.11 8.18
CA LEU A 117 -12.23 14.20 8.32
C LEU A 117 -11.03 14.65 7.47
N ILE A 118 -11.26 15.10 6.23
CA ILE A 118 -10.20 15.64 5.36
C ILE A 118 -9.55 16.86 5.99
N ILE A 119 -10.34 17.80 6.53
CA ILE A 119 -9.81 19.01 7.17
C ILE A 119 -8.96 18.62 8.38
N ILE A 120 -9.46 17.73 9.24
CA ILE A 120 -8.72 17.26 10.41
C ILE A 120 -7.40 16.60 9.98
N LYS A 121 -7.45 15.68 9.02
CA LYS A 121 -6.25 14.99 8.52
C LYS A 121 -5.26 15.96 7.87
N LEU A 122 -5.73 16.94 7.11
CA LEU A 122 -4.89 17.97 6.51
C LEU A 122 -4.13 18.75 7.60
N LEU A 123 -4.86 19.30 8.58
CA LEU A 123 -4.28 20.08 9.69
C LEU A 123 -3.32 19.23 10.54
N MET A 124 -3.72 18.01 10.91
CA MET A 124 -2.86 17.10 11.67
C MET A 124 -1.61 16.70 10.90
N SER A 125 -1.71 16.40 9.59
CA SER A 125 -0.56 16.03 8.77
C SER A 125 0.47 17.17 8.72
N HIS A 126 0.01 18.41 8.57
CA HIS A 126 0.90 19.58 8.54
C HIS A 126 1.53 19.85 9.91
N TRP A 127 0.74 19.72 10.98
CA TRP A 127 1.21 19.91 12.35
C TRP A 127 2.25 18.87 12.76
N ILE A 128 1.96 17.58 12.55
CA ILE A 128 2.90 16.47 12.83
C ILE A 128 4.19 16.65 12.03
N HIS A 129 4.09 16.99 10.75
CA HIS A 129 5.26 17.15 9.88
C HIS A 129 6.16 18.31 10.35
N ARG A 130 5.59 19.48 10.68
CA ARG A 130 6.34 20.61 11.26
C ARG A 130 7.02 20.23 12.57
N TRP A 131 6.33 19.47 13.42
CA TRP A 131 6.88 19.05 14.70
C TRP A 131 8.06 18.08 14.52
N LEU A 132 7.94 17.09 13.62
CA LEU A 132 8.98 16.12 13.34
C LEU A 132 10.23 16.73 12.67
N ILE A 133 10.07 17.76 11.83
CA ILE A 133 11.22 18.45 11.20
C ILE A 133 12.01 19.28 12.22
N ASN A 134 11.33 19.94 13.16
CA ASN A 134 11.97 20.81 14.14
C ASN A 134 12.69 20.05 15.27
N CYS A 135 12.47 18.74 15.39
CA CYS A 135 12.97 17.90 16.46
C CYS A 135 13.59 16.62 15.92
N ASP A 136 14.90 16.63 15.65
CA ASP A 136 15.64 15.47 15.15
C ASP A 136 16.52 14.85 16.24
N ARG A 137 15.96 13.91 17.02
CA ARG A 137 16.64 13.26 18.17
C ARG A 137 16.92 11.77 17.96
N GLY A 138 16.97 11.30 16.72
CA GLY A 138 17.17 9.88 16.41
C GLY A 138 15.91 9.04 16.57
N ILE A 139 16.05 7.72 16.75
CA ILE A 139 14.93 6.79 16.80
C ILE A 139 14.37 6.72 18.24
N SER A 140 13.13 7.16 18.42
CA SER A 140 12.35 7.01 19.65
C SER A 140 10.98 6.39 19.36
N PHE A 141 10.35 5.81 20.38
CA PHE A 141 9.03 5.18 20.22
C PHE A 141 7.95 6.21 19.86
N GLU A 142 8.03 7.37 20.47
CA GLU A 142 7.17 8.53 20.26
C GLU A 142 7.25 9.02 18.80
N ARG A 143 8.47 9.10 18.23
CA ARG A 143 8.65 9.43 16.80
C ARG A 143 8.09 8.34 15.89
N ILE A 144 8.17 7.06 16.27
CA ILE A 144 7.54 5.96 15.52
C ILE A 144 6.03 6.13 15.48
N VAL A 145 5.41 6.42 16.63
CA VAL A 145 3.97 6.69 16.71
C VAL A 145 3.60 7.92 15.89
N MET A 146 4.37 9.01 15.98
CA MET A 146 4.09 10.23 15.21
C MET A 146 4.27 10.03 13.71
N PHE A 147 5.29 9.31 13.27
CA PHE A 147 5.48 9.00 11.85
C PHE A 147 4.35 8.11 11.33
N TYR A 148 3.92 7.11 12.12
CA TYR A 148 2.74 6.31 11.80
C TYR A 148 1.47 7.18 11.67
N MET A 149 1.25 8.12 12.59
CA MET A 149 0.14 9.08 12.50
C MET A 149 0.28 10.02 11.30
N SER A 150 1.50 10.39 10.90
CA SER A 150 1.76 11.13 9.66
C SER A 150 1.29 10.33 8.44
N ILE A 151 1.65 9.05 8.32
CA ILE A 151 1.20 8.19 7.22
C ILE A 151 -0.34 8.14 7.15
N MET A 152 -1.01 8.00 8.29
CA MET A 152 -2.48 7.94 8.35
C MET A 152 -3.15 9.25 7.97
N THR A 153 -2.55 10.37 8.36
CA THR A 153 -3.11 11.71 8.11
C THR A 153 -2.85 12.15 6.68
N THR A 154 -1.68 11.88 6.10
CA THR A 154 -1.34 12.20 4.69
C THR A 154 -2.26 11.50 3.67
N SER A 155 -3.07 10.52 4.09
CA SER A 155 -4.10 9.93 3.23
C SER A 155 -5.23 10.90 2.82
N TYR A 156 -5.28 12.13 3.34
CA TYR A 156 -6.31 13.12 2.99
C TYR A 156 -6.40 13.38 1.48
N ALA A 157 -5.30 13.25 0.73
CA ALA A 157 -5.30 13.43 -0.72
C ALA A 157 -6.14 12.37 -1.43
N ILE A 158 -6.11 11.12 -0.95
CA ILE A 158 -6.96 10.03 -1.47
C ILE A 158 -8.40 10.24 -1.02
N ASP A 159 -8.61 10.71 0.22
CA ASP A 159 -9.95 11.00 0.73
C ASP A 159 -10.64 12.12 -0.10
N ILE A 160 -9.90 13.13 -0.56
CA ILE A 160 -10.39 14.14 -1.51
C ILE A 160 -10.84 13.49 -2.82
N GLN A 161 -10.04 12.57 -3.39
CA GLN A 161 -10.41 11.86 -4.62
C GLN A 161 -11.68 11.03 -4.44
N VAL A 162 -11.84 10.36 -3.29
CA VAL A 162 -13.06 9.61 -2.95
C VAL A 162 -14.29 10.53 -2.97
N ILE A 163 -14.22 11.70 -2.31
CA ILE A 163 -15.33 12.66 -2.31
C ILE A 163 -15.61 13.20 -3.71
N LEU A 164 -14.58 13.57 -4.48
CA LEU A 164 -14.75 14.10 -5.83
C LEU A 164 -15.49 13.11 -6.73
N ILE A 165 -15.11 11.84 -6.72
CA ILE A 165 -15.79 10.80 -7.49
C ILE A 165 -17.25 10.63 -7.04
N ARG A 166 -17.50 10.64 -5.73
CA ARG A 166 -18.87 10.55 -5.19
C ARG A 166 -19.74 11.71 -5.64
N ILE A 167 -19.25 12.95 -5.55
CA ILE A 167 -19.98 14.15 -5.99
C ILE A 167 -20.24 14.11 -7.50
N LEU A 168 -19.21 13.89 -8.31
CA LEU A 168 -19.30 13.90 -9.77
C LEU A 168 -20.25 12.82 -10.31
N THR A 169 -20.28 11.67 -9.64
CA THR A 169 -21.12 10.53 -10.04
C THR A 169 -22.45 10.45 -9.32
N ARG A 170 -22.78 11.45 -8.48
CA ARG A 170 -24.00 11.50 -7.64
C ARG A 170 -24.17 10.21 -6.82
N ASP A 171 -23.10 9.83 -6.11
CA ASP A 171 -23.00 8.61 -5.30
C ASP A 171 -23.25 7.30 -6.07
N LYS A 172 -23.14 7.28 -7.41
CA LYS A 172 -23.18 6.03 -8.19
C LYS A 172 -21.89 5.22 -8.05
N TYR A 173 -20.76 5.91 -7.98
CA TYR A 173 -19.44 5.33 -7.84
C TYR A 173 -18.68 5.94 -6.67
N THR A 174 -17.73 5.19 -6.14
CA THR A 174 -16.78 5.65 -5.13
C THR A 174 -15.41 5.07 -5.45
N MET A 175 -14.37 5.65 -4.88
CA MET A 175 -13.02 5.07 -4.93
C MET A 175 -12.77 4.24 -3.66
N GLU A 176 -11.91 3.23 -3.75
CA GLU A 176 -11.40 2.50 -2.61
C GLU A 176 -10.57 3.44 -1.72
N SER A 177 -11.02 3.63 -0.48
CA SER A 177 -10.29 4.42 0.52
C SER A 177 -8.95 3.78 0.84
N PHE A 178 -7.88 4.57 1.05
CA PHE A 178 -6.59 4.02 1.46
C PHE A 178 -6.67 3.26 2.80
N THR A 179 -7.38 3.84 3.78
CA THR A 179 -7.61 3.24 5.10
C THR A 179 -9.08 3.33 5.50
N ASN A 180 -9.51 2.44 6.39
CA ASN A 180 -10.82 2.45 7.03
C ASN A 180 -10.64 2.32 8.56
N PHE A 181 -10.33 3.45 9.19
CA PHE A 181 -10.07 3.57 10.63
C PHE A 181 -9.28 2.39 11.23
N PRO A 182 -7.98 2.25 10.88
CA PRO A 182 -7.15 1.13 11.33
C PRO A 182 -7.03 1.02 12.84
N ILE A 183 -7.20 2.13 13.56
CA ILE A 183 -7.20 2.18 15.03
C ILE A 183 -8.35 1.37 15.66
N PHE A 184 -9.39 1.02 14.91
CA PHE A 184 -10.48 0.16 15.41
C PHE A 184 -10.29 -1.33 15.05
N SER A 185 -9.06 -1.74 14.75
CA SER A 185 -8.78 -3.16 14.48
C SER A 185 -8.78 -3.96 15.78
N LEU A 186 -9.54 -5.06 15.80
CA LEU A 186 -9.60 -6.01 16.93
C LEU A 186 -8.79 -7.28 16.68
N SER A 187 -8.06 -7.33 15.58
CA SER A 187 -7.15 -8.41 15.21
C SER A 187 -6.18 -7.93 14.13
N ILE A 188 -5.02 -8.55 14.04
CA ILE A 188 -4.04 -8.28 12.97
C ILE A 188 -4.61 -8.64 11.60
N ARG A 189 -5.43 -9.69 11.54
CA ARG A 189 -6.17 -10.07 10.33
C ARG A 189 -7.17 -9.01 9.88
N GLU A 190 -7.85 -8.35 10.81
CA GLU A 190 -8.76 -7.25 10.48
C GLU A 190 -7.99 -6.01 10.02
N PHE A 191 -6.89 -5.68 10.69
CA PHE A 191 -6.01 -4.58 10.32
C PHE A 191 -5.59 -4.69 8.86
N TRP A 192 -4.91 -5.78 8.47
CA TRP A 192 -4.42 -5.97 7.10
C TRP A 192 -5.51 -6.32 6.12
N GLY A 193 -6.47 -7.15 6.53
CA GLY A 193 -7.47 -7.70 5.63
C GLY A 193 -8.63 -6.76 5.31
N ARG A 194 -8.83 -5.69 6.09
CA ARG A 194 -9.99 -4.79 5.94
C ARG A 194 -9.71 -3.30 6.11
N ARG A 195 -8.73 -2.90 6.91
CA ARG A 195 -8.64 -1.51 7.39
C ARG A 195 -7.43 -0.74 6.88
N TYR A 196 -6.27 -1.36 6.75
CA TYR A 196 -5.05 -0.70 6.33
C TYR A 196 -4.69 -1.01 4.88
N ASN A 197 -4.17 0.00 4.17
CA ASN A 197 -3.71 -0.06 2.78
C ASN A 197 -4.62 -0.92 1.89
N ARG A 198 -5.89 -0.53 1.79
CA ARG A 198 -6.92 -1.37 1.16
C ARG A 198 -6.70 -1.57 -0.33
N ILE A 199 -6.03 -0.64 -1.01
CA ILE A 199 -5.66 -0.75 -2.43
C ILE A 199 -4.69 -1.93 -2.62
N THR A 200 -3.56 -1.93 -1.90
CA THR A 200 -2.58 -3.04 -1.96
C THR A 200 -3.21 -4.35 -1.51
N ASN A 201 -3.96 -4.36 -0.40
CA ASN A 201 -4.66 -5.56 0.07
C ASN A 201 -5.59 -6.12 -1.01
N THR A 202 -6.42 -5.30 -1.66
CA THR A 202 -7.34 -5.77 -2.71
C THR A 202 -6.58 -6.42 -3.87
N ILE A 203 -5.49 -5.79 -4.33
CA ILE A 203 -4.67 -6.35 -5.42
C ILE A 203 -4.04 -7.68 -5.02
N LEU A 204 -3.41 -7.75 -3.85
CA LEU A 204 -2.77 -8.97 -3.36
C LEU A 204 -3.80 -10.09 -3.10
N LYS A 205 -4.95 -9.73 -2.54
CA LYS A 205 -6.04 -10.66 -2.25
C LYS A 205 -6.58 -11.29 -3.52
N GLU A 206 -6.87 -10.48 -4.53
CA GLU A 206 -7.42 -10.96 -5.81
C GLU A 206 -6.37 -11.64 -6.68
N SER A 207 -5.12 -11.20 -6.63
CA SER A 207 -4.09 -11.65 -7.57
C SER A 207 -3.25 -12.82 -7.04
N ILE A 208 -3.17 -12.99 -5.72
CA ILE A 208 -2.32 -14.00 -5.08
C ILE A 208 -3.16 -14.88 -4.17
N PHE A 209 -3.78 -14.31 -3.14
CA PHE A 209 -4.43 -15.09 -2.09
C PHE A 209 -5.59 -15.95 -2.63
N GLN A 210 -6.52 -15.34 -3.37
CA GLN A 210 -7.71 -16.03 -3.87
C GLN A 210 -7.38 -17.11 -4.91
N PRO A 211 -6.53 -16.87 -5.93
CA PRO A 211 -6.12 -17.91 -6.86
C PRO A 211 -5.42 -19.08 -6.16
N LEU A 212 -4.45 -18.80 -5.29
CA LEU A 212 -3.75 -19.85 -4.54
C LEU A 212 -4.70 -20.66 -3.66
N ARG A 213 -5.56 -19.98 -2.89
CA ARG A 213 -6.52 -20.64 -2.00
C ARG A 213 -7.54 -21.50 -2.76
N SER A 214 -8.00 -21.04 -3.91
CA SER A 214 -9.07 -21.71 -4.66
C SER A 214 -8.58 -22.90 -5.48
N GLN A 215 -7.33 -22.88 -5.94
CA GLN A 215 -6.84 -23.83 -6.93
C GLN A 215 -5.72 -24.74 -6.41
N TYR A 216 -4.93 -24.31 -5.42
CA TYR A 216 -3.64 -24.96 -5.14
C TYR A 216 -3.35 -25.25 -3.66
N LEU A 217 -3.74 -24.36 -2.74
CA LEU A 217 -3.21 -24.33 -1.37
C LEU A 217 -4.27 -24.04 -0.32
N SER A 218 -3.99 -24.38 0.94
CA SER A 218 -4.87 -24.04 2.07
C SER A 218 -4.95 -22.52 2.30
N PRO A 219 -6.03 -22.00 2.89
CA PRO A 219 -6.16 -20.57 3.18
C PRO A 219 -4.97 -20.01 3.98
N THR A 220 -4.45 -20.79 4.93
CA THR A 220 -3.30 -20.40 5.76
C THR A 220 -2.03 -20.25 4.94
N ILE A 221 -1.70 -21.24 4.10
CA ILE A 221 -0.49 -21.19 3.26
C ILE A 221 -0.61 -20.07 2.22
N SER A 222 -1.78 -19.90 1.61
CA SER A 222 -2.04 -18.82 0.66
C SER A 222 -1.88 -17.43 1.29
N ALA A 223 -2.32 -17.26 2.54
CA ALA A 223 -2.11 -16.02 3.29
C ALA A 223 -0.62 -15.77 3.52
N LEU A 224 0.12 -16.78 4.02
CA LEU A 224 1.55 -16.65 4.28
C LEU A 224 2.35 -16.29 3.01
N ILE A 225 2.08 -16.95 1.88
CA ILE A 225 2.70 -16.61 0.58
C ILE A 225 2.38 -15.17 0.17
N THR A 226 1.15 -14.72 0.39
CA THR A 226 0.75 -13.34 0.09
C THR A 226 1.56 -12.32 0.91
N PHE A 227 1.80 -12.60 2.21
CA PHE A 227 2.65 -11.77 3.05
C PHE A 227 4.13 -11.82 2.65
N ILE A 228 4.64 -12.98 2.21
CA ILE A 228 6.01 -13.10 1.68
C ILE A 228 6.18 -12.23 0.44
N ILE A 229 5.24 -12.30 -0.52
CA ILE A 229 5.32 -11.48 -1.74
C ILE A 229 5.19 -9.99 -1.41
N SER A 230 4.32 -9.62 -0.47
CA SER A 230 4.25 -8.25 0.05
C SER A 230 5.57 -7.82 0.70
N GLY A 231 6.21 -8.69 1.48
CA GLY A 231 7.51 -8.44 2.11
C GLY A 231 8.60 -8.19 1.08
N LEU A 232 8.70 -9.03 0.04
CA LEU A 232 9.66 -8.86 -1.04
C LEU A 232 9.47 -7.54 -1.81
N MET A 233 8.22 -7.15 -2.05
CA MET A 233 7.91 -5.84 -2.63
C MET A 233 8.47 -4.71 -1.76
N HIS A 234 8.25 -4.76 -0.45
CA HIS A 234 8.73 -3.72 0.46
C HIS A 234 10.24 -3.75 0.67
N VAL A 235 10.88 -4.92 0.60
CA VAL A 235 12.35 -5.03 0.57
C VAL A 235 12.91 -4.28 -0.64
N HIS A 236 12.31 -4.45 -1.83
CA HIS A 236 12.74 -3.70 -3.00
C HIS A 236 12.49 -2.20 -2.83
N VAL A 237 11.35 -1.80 -2.26
CA VAL A 237 11.10 -0.38 -1.91
C VAL A 237 12.18 0.14 -0.96
N ALA A 238 12.48 -0.56 0.12
CA ALA A 238 13.48 -0.16 1.11
C ALA A 238 14.88 -0.04 0.48
N PHE A 239 15.25 -0.98 -0.40
CA PHE A 239 16.49 -0.94 -1.14
C PHE A 239 16.61 0.34 -1.99
N ILE A 240 15.58 0.69 -2.76
CA ILE A 240 15.59 1.89 -3.62
C ILE A 240 15.53 3.18 -2.79
N ILE A 241 14.74 3.18 -1.71
CA ILE A 241 14.52 4.39 -0.91
C ILE A 241 15.70 4.72 -0.01
N PHE A 242 16.34 3.73 0.60
CA PHE A 242 17.39 3.96 1.59
C PHE A 242 18.79 3.66 1.05
N ASN A 243 18.90 2.86 0.00
CA ASN A 243 20.19 2.33 -0.50
C ASN A 243 21.04 1.73 0.64
N ASP A 244 20.39 1.15 1.65
CA ASP A 244 20.99 0.61 2.86
C ASP A 244 20.54 -0.85 3.04
N LEU A 245 21.47 -1.78 2.89
CA LEU A 245 21.23 -3.22 3.02
C LEU A 245 20.75 -3.62 4.42
N SER A 246 21.09 -2.84 5.46
CA SER A 246 20.66 -3.12 6.83
C SER A 246 19.14 -3.00 7.02
N THR A 247 18.46 -2.29 6.11
CA THR A 247 17.00 -2.10 6.15
C THR A 247 16.21 -3.29 5.58
N LEU A 248 16.85 -4.15 4.79
CA LEU A 248 16.15 -5.18 4.01
C LEU A 248 15.59 -6.30 4.90
N LEU A 249 16.41 -6.87 5.76
CA LEU A 249 15.99 -7.96 6.64
C LEU A 249 14.88 -7.51 7.62
N PRO A 250 15.02 -6.38 8.35
CA PRO A 250 13.94 -5.85 9.18
C PRO A 250 12.63 -5.65 8.41
N THR A 251 12.71 -5.07 7.21
CA THR A 251 11.54 -4.84 6.36
C THR A 251 10.85 -6.15 5.98
N PHE A 252 11.61 -7.18 5.57
CA PHE A 252 11.05 -8.49 5.29
C PHE A 252 10.41 -9.13 6.53
N CYS A 253 11.14 -9.11 7.65
CA CYS A 253 10.69 -9.67 8.93
C CYS A 253 9.37 -9.04 9.39
N PHE A 254 9.17 -7.74 9.19
CA PHE A 254 7.90 -7.06 9.50
C PHE A 254 6.72 -7.76 8.81
N PHE A 255 6.75 -7.92 7.48
CA PHE A 255 5.64 -8.54 6.76
C PHE A 255 5.51 -10.03 7.07
N PHE A 256 6.63 -10.73 7.23
CA PHE A 256 6.63 -12.16 7.54
C PHE A 256 6.00 -12.44 8.92
N LEU A 257 6.39 -11.70 9.95
CA LEU A 257 5.84 -11.81 11.29
C LEU A 257 4.34 -11.49 11.33
N HIS A 258 3.90 -10.44 10.61
CA HIS A 258 2.47 -10.13 10.51
C HIS A 258 1.69 -11.21 9.76
N GLY A 259 2.32 -11.87 8.78
CA GLY A 259 1.75 -13.03 8.10
C GLY A 259 1.55 -14.22 9.04
N ILE A 260 2.56 -14.53 9.86
CA ILE A 260 2.47 -15.55 10.91
C ILE A 260 1.36 -15.18 11.90
N ALA A 261 1.33 -13.94 12.39
CA ALA A 261 0.30 -13.48 13.32
C ALA A 261 -1.11 -13.67 12.74
N CYS A 262 -1.35 -13.25 11.48
CA CYS A 262 -2.63 -13.48 10.81
C CYS A 262 -2.99 -14.98 10.71
N CYS A 263 -2.00 -15.84 10.47
CA CYS A 263 -2.19 -17.28 10.39
C CYS A 263 -2.53 -17.87 11.77
N VAL A 264 -1.85 -17.43 12.83
CA VAL A 264 -2.14 -17.83 14.21
C VAL A 264 -3.58 -17.42 14.55
N GLU A 265 -3.95 -16.15 14.38
CA GLU A 265 -5.31 -15.66 14.67
C GLU A 265 -6.40 -16.35 13.84
N ALA A 266 -6.08 -16.84 12.63
CA ALA A 266 -7.03 -17.55 11.80
C ALA A 266 -7.28 -18.99 12.27
N ASN A 267 -6.32 -19.59 12.98
CA ASN A 267 -6.36 -20.98 13.44
C ASN A 267 -6.56 -21.10 14.96
N THR A 268 -6.47 -19.99 15.70
CA THR A 268 -6.77 -19.95 17.14
C THR A 268 -8.11 -19.29 17.40
N ASN A 269 -8.92 -19.89 18.28
CA ASN A 269 -10.16 -19.28 18.72
C ASN A 269 -9.86 -18.36 19.91
N MET A 270 -9.47 -17.11 19.64
CA MET A 270 -9.19 -16.13 20.68
C MET A 270 -10.51 -15.56 21.25
N GLN A 271 -10.99 -16.17 22.34
CA GLN A 271 -12.16 -15.74 23.08
C GLN A 271 -11.80 -14.68 24.14
N PHE A 272 -11.30 -13.53 23.69
CA PHE A 272 -11.03 -12.39 24.55
C PHE A 272 -12.05 -11.28 24.31
N ASP A 273 -12.31 -10.48 25.35
CA ASP A 273 -13.11 -9.26 25.24
C ASP A 273 -12.52 -8.28 24.21
N GLU A 274 -13.40 -7.44 23.65
CA GLU A 274 -13.04 -6.49 22.60
C GLU A 274 -11.87 -5.59 22.99
N HIS A 275 -11.88 -5.06 24.22
CA HIS A 275 -10.81 -4.19 24.72
C HIS A 275 -9.47 -4.92 24.82
N VAL A 276 -9.47 -6.17 25.28
CA VAL A 276 -8.25 -6.99 25.38
C VAL A 276 -7.70 -7.27 23.99
N ARG A 277 -8.56 -7.65 23.05
CA ARG A 277 -8.16 -7.87 21.65
C ARG A 277 -7.61 -6.61 20.99
N TRP A 278 -8.23 -5.46 21.27
CA TRP A 278 -7.77 -4.17 20.78
C TRP A 278 -6.36 -3.87 21.31
N VAL A 279 -6.12 -4.02 22.61
CA VAL A 279 -4.81 -3.80 23.23
C VAL A 279 -3.78 -4.75 22.61
N LEU A 280 -4.06 -6.06 22.57
CA LEU A 280 -3.13 -7.04 21.99
C LEU A 280 -2.78 -6.73 20.53
N THR A 281 -3.77 -6.36 19.72
CA THR A 281 -3.60 -5.99 18.31
C THR A 281 -2.67 -4.78 18.19
N HIS A 282 -2.95 -3.70 18.92
CA HIS A 282 -2.19 -2.46 18.80
C HIS A 282 -0.80 -2.57 19.43
N THR A 283 -0.66 -3.28 20.55
CA THR A 283 0.64 -3.58 21.14
C THR A 283 1.51 -4.36 20.16
N PHE A 284 0.99 -5.39 19.48
CA PHE A 284 1.75 -6.10 18.46
C PHE A 284 2.16 -5.17 17.31
N LEU A 285 1.23 -4.38 16.76
CA LEU A 285 1.51 -3.42 15.68
C LEU A 285 2.61 -2.41 16.09
N LEU A 286 2.57 -1.91 17.32
CA LEU A 286 3.54 -0.93 17.84
C LEU A 286 4.91 -1.53 18.10
N ILE A 287 4.98 -2.76 18.63
CA ILE A 287 6.25 -3.46 18.88
C ILE A 287 6.97 -3.79 17.58
N THR A 288 6.23 -4.14 16.52
CA THR A 288 6.83 -4.50 15.22
C THR A 288 7.06 -3.28 14.32
N ALA A 289 6.38 -2.16 14.53
CA ALA A 289 6.52 -0.93 13.74
C ALA A 289 7.96 -0.47 13.47
N PRO A 290 8.92 -0.52 14.44
CA PRO A 290 10.31 -0.12 14.19
C PRO A 290 10.98 -0.85 13.03
N LEU A 291 10.58 -2.10 12.75
CA LEU A 291 11.16 -2.91 11.67
C LEU A 291 10.92 -2.31 10.28
N MET A 292 9.82 -1.57 10.10
CA MET A 292 9.46 -0.92 8.83
C MET A 292 9.64 0.60 8.89
N ILE A 293 9.22 1.22 10.00
CA ILE A 293 9.21 2.69 10.16
C ILE A 293 10.58 3.22 10.62
N GLY A 294 11.37 2.40 11.33
CA GLY A 294 12.67 2.79 11.88
C GLY A 294 13.61 3.43 10.86
N PRO A 295 13.80 2.85 9.66
CA PRO A 295 14.61 3.47 8.61
C PRO A 295 14.17 4.89 8.21
N PHE A 296 12.86 5.14 8.09
CA PHE A 296 12.36 6.48 7.77
C PHE A 296 12.68 7.51 8.85
N ILE A 297 12.71 7.08 10.11
CA ILE A 297 13.04 7.94 11.26
C ILE A 297 14.54 8.12 11.42
N LYS A 298 15.33 7.11 11.06
CA LYS A 298 16.79 7.17 11.02
C LYS A 298 17.28 8.25 10.05
N GLU A 299 16.68 8.30 8.85
CA GLU A 299 16.93 9.36 7.86
C GLU A 299 16.34 10.72 8.31
N GLY A 300 15.46 10.69 9.31
CA GLY A 300 15.10 11.83 10.15
C GLY A 300 14.54 13.02 9.38
N SER A 301 15.10 14.19 9.68
CA SER A 301 14.64 15.45 9.09
C SER A 301 14.92 15.55 7.58
N LEU A 302 15.89 14.80 7.03
CA LEU A 302 16.21 14.86 5.60
C LEU A 302 15.08 14.25 4.77
N PHE A 303 14.61 13.06 5.13
CA PHE A 303 13.48 12.42 4.44
C PHE A 303 12.23 13.32 4.47
N LEU A 304 11.94 13.93 5.63
CA LEU A 304 10.77 14.81 5.77
C LEU A 304 10.92 16.09 4.93
N LYS A 305 12.09 16.74 4.93
CA LYS A 305 12.35 17.94 4.12
C LYS A 305 12.23 17.69 2.62
N LEU A 306 12.62 16.51 2.14
CA LEU A 306 12.48 16.12 0.73
C LEU A 306 11.04 15.74 0.35
N ASN A 307 10.18 15.45 1.33
CA ASN A 307 8.81 14.99 1.13
C ASN A 307 7.81 15.78 1.99
N PRO A 308 7.70 17.11 1.78
CA PRO A 308 6.66 17.88 2.44
C PRO A 308 5.28 17.38 2.03
N PRO A 309 4.28 17.40 2.93
CA PRO A 309 2.92 17.03 2.57
C PRO A 309 2.38 18.00 1.50
N PRO A 310 1.44 17.57 0.65
CA PRO A 310 0.81 18.46 -0.31
C PRO A 310 0.27 19.74 0.34
N LEU A 311 0.59 20.90 -0.24
CA LEU A 311 0.22 22.25 0.25
C LEU A 311 1.00 22.74 1.50
N PHE A 312 2.11 22.09 1.87
CA PHE A 312 2.86 22.41 3.11
C PHE A 312 3.20 23.88 3.33
N ASP A 313 3.75 24.55 2.32
CA ASP A 313 4.20 25.95 2.41
C ASP A 313 3.11 26.97 2.06
N ASN A 314 1.87 26.51 1.84
CA ASN A 314 0.78 27.39 1.45
C ASN A 314 0.30 28.22 2.64
N GLU A 315 0.24 29.55 2.47
CA GLU A 315 -0.20 30.49 3.50
C GLU A 315 -1.64 30.27 3.97
N TRP A 316 -2.47 29.62 3.14
CA TRP A 316 -3.88 29.36 3.47
C TRP A 316 -4.09 28.29 4.54
N ILE A 317 -3.07 27.49 4.86
CA ILE A 317 -3.17 26.44 5.88
C ILE A 317 -2.77 27.02 7.24
N PRO A 318 -3.68 27.01 8.25
CA PRO A 318 -3.37 27.52 9.58
C PRO A 318 -2.15 26.83 10.20
N LYS A 319 -1.17 27.62 10.62
CA LYS A 319 0.03 27.15 11.32
C LYS A 319 -0.28 26.95 12.80
N LEU A 320 -0.78 25.76 13.16
CA LEU A 320 -1.03 25.38 14.55
C LEU A 320 0.25 25.51 15.43
N PRO A 321 0.12 25.85 16.72
CA PRO A 321 1.24 25.99 17.63
C PRO A 321 1.96 24.65 17.83
N LEU A 322 3.29 24.69 17.89
CA LEU A 322 4.10 23.51 18.14
C LEU A 322 4.37 23.38 19.65
N PRO A 323 4.44 22.15 20.18
CA PRO A 323 4.89 21.92 21.54
C PRO A 323 6.34 22.37 21.75
N ASN A 324 6.67 22.82 22.96
CA ASN A 324 8.03 23.24 23.33
C ASN A 324 8.97 22.05 23.58
N PHE A 325 8.46 20.82 23.54
CA PHE A 325 9.24 19.60 23.71
C PHE A 325 9.33 18.82 22.39
N CYS A 326 10.38 18.01 22.28
CA CYS A 326 10.52 17.08 21.16
C CYS A 326 9.84 15.76 21.49
N PRO A 327 9.15 15.15 20.52
CA PRO A 327 8.63 13.80 20.65
C PRO A 327 9.78 12.79 20.66
#